data_AF-A0A561Q4Y2-F1
#
_entry.id   AF-A0A561Q4Y2-F1
#
_cell.length_a   1.000
_cell.length_b   1.000
_cell.length_c   1.000
_cell.angle_alpha   90.00
_cell.angle_beta   90.00
_cell.angle_gamma   90.00
#
_symmetry.space_group_name_H-M   'P 1'
#
loop_
_entity.id
_entity.type
_entity.pdbx_description
1 polymer ?
#
loop_
_entity_poly.entity_id
_entity_poly.type
_entity_poly.pdbx_seq_one_letter_code
_entity_poly.pdbx_strand_id
1 'polypeptide(L)'
;MQRSLLLIPIFLFACQQTTTKEEATTGGQRATTAKTTPKPVAFKLISGNTSSDTAVFEQAGITAGIINTGNGMQTIHITQQGKRLINYMRAVDSATTGLPTPTLVITGTDTLVSFNSQQANSFSFKIKNNRGIYMKSTHQADSIKKAPSF
;
A
#
# COMPACT_ATOMS: atom_id res chain seq x y z
N MET A 1 10.89 -62.72 -15.21
CA MET A 1 10.19 -61.79 -14.30
C MET A 1 9.98 -60.48 -15.05
N GLN A 2 8.71 -60.17 -15.35
CA GLN A 2 8.28 -59.12 -16.28
C GLN A 2 8.50 -57.71 -15.71
N ARG A 3 9.06 -56.83 -16.55
CA ARG A 3 9.10 -55.38 -16.39
C ARG A 3 7.72 -54.81 -16.77
N SER A 4 6.99 -54.25 -15.81
CA SER A 4 5.79 -53.47 -16.10
C SER A 4 6.16 -52.00 -16.27
N LEU A 5 6.25 -51.56 -17.53
CA LEU A 5 6.28 -50.15 -17.93
C LEU A 5 4.84 -49.62 -17.91
N LEU A 6 4.59 -48.61 -17.09
CA LEU A 6 3.28 -47.98 -16.96
C LEU A 6 3.18 -46.84 -17.98
N LEU A 7 2.41 -47.08 -19.04
CA LEU A 7 2.00 -46.10 -20.06
C LEU A 7 0.96 -45.15 -19.45
N ILE A 8 1.26 -43.85 -19.41
CA ILE A 8 0.28 -42.80 -19.10
C ILE A 8 -0.25 -42.22 -20.42
N PRO A 9 -1.58 -42.24 -20.65
CA PRO A 9 -2.17 -41.62 -21.83
C PRO A 9 -2.50 -40.13 -21.62
N ILE A 10 -2.14 -39.33 -22.62
CA ILE A 10 -2.92 -38.28 -23.31
C ILE A 10 -3.58 -37.19 -22.44
N PHE A 11 -3.19 -35.93 -22.66
CA PHE A 11 -4.15 -34.83 -22.86
C PHE A 11 -3.59 -33.83 -23.88
N LEU A 12 -4.02 -33.99 -25.14
CA LEU A 12 -3.86 -33.00 -26.20
C LEU A 12 -4.92 -31.91 -26.02
N PHE A 13 -4.55 -30.78 -25.40
CA PHE A 13 -5.34 -29.55 -25.52
C PHE A 13 -4.91 -28.81 -26.78
N ALA A 14 -5.53 -29.17 -27.89
CA ALA A 14 -5.56 -28.34 -29.09
C ALA A 14 -6.43 -27.10 -28.79
N CYS A 15 -5.80 -25.97 -28.50
CA CYS A 15 -6.45 -24.67 -28.58
C CYS A 15 -6.77 -24.37 -30.05
N GLN A 16 -7.99 -24.69 -30.47
CA GLN A 16 -8.59 -24.07 -31.64
C GLN A 16 -8.91 -22.62 -31.26
N GLN A 17 -8.10 -21.67 -31.71
CA GLN A 17 -8.46 -20.26 -31.65
C GLN A 17 -9.02 -19.88 -33.03
N THR A 18 -10.35 -19.88 -33.12
CA THR A 18 -11.11 -19.34 -34.24
C THR A 18 -10.78 -17.87 -34.43
N THR A 19 -10.35 -17.53 -35.65
CA THR A 19 -10.24 -16.18 -36.19
C THR A 19 -11.60 -15.47 -36.19
N THR A 20 -11.64 -14.22 -35.73
CA THR A 20 -12.62 -13.25 -36.24
C THR A 20 -11.87 -11.93 -36.48
N LYS A 21 -11.53 -11.74 -37.76
CA LYS A 21 -11.03 -10.49 -38.31
C LYS A 21 -12.27 -9.65 -38.57
N GLU A 22 -12.55 -8.67 -37.71
CA GLU A 22 -13.62 -7.71 -37.95
C GLU A 22 -12.99 -6.41 -38.44
N GLU A 23 -13.24 -6.12 -39.71
CA GLU A 23 -12.91 -4.88 -40.39
C GLU A 23 -13.67 -3.70 -39.78
N ALA A 24 -13.05 -2.53 -39.94
CA ALA A 24 -13.48 -1.25 -39.46
C ALA A 24 -14.95 -0.93 -39.76
N THR A 25 -15.68 -0.44 -38.77
CA THR A 25 -16.74 0.54 -38.99
C THR A 25 -16.70 1.59 -37.87
N THR A 26 -16.40 2.81 -38.32
CA THR A 26 -16.57 4.12 -37.68
C THR A 26 -17.78 4.22 -36.75
N GLY A 27 -17.60 4.90 -35.61
CA GLY A 27 -18.71 5.48 -34.85
C GLY A 27 -18.88 4.94 -33.44
N GLY A 28 -17.85 5.01 -32.60
CA GLY A 28 -17.97 4.74 -31.16
C GLY A 28 -17.57 5.97 -30.38
N GLN A 29 -18.56 6.64 -29.78
CA GLN A 29 -18.35 7.70 -28.78
C GLN A 29 -17.17 7.32 -27.89
N ARG A 30 -16.16 8.19 -27.85
CA ARG A 30 -15.07 8.12 -26.88
C ARG A 30 -15.71 8.24 -25.51
N ALA A 31 -16.09 7.12 -24.92
CA ALA A 31 -16.53 7.03 -23.54
C ALA A 31 -15.35 7.53 -22.72
N THR A 32 -15.43 8.80 -22.31
CA THR A 32 -14.65 9.35 -21.23
C THR A 32 -15.04 8.53 -20.01
N THR A 33 -14.37 7.41 -19.82
CA THR A 33 -14.42 6.66 -18.57
C THR A 33 -13.97 7.64 -17.51
N ALA A 34 -14.92 8.17 -16.76
CA ALA A 34 -14.63 9.04 -15.64
C ALA A 34 -13.70 8.26 -14.73
N LYS A 35 -12.41 8.62 -14.73
CA LYS A 35 -11.41 7.99 -13.89
C LYS A 35 -11.79 8.32 -12.45
N THR A 36 -12.53 7.41 -11.81
CA THR A 36 -12.95 7.58 -10.42
C THR A 36 -11.69 7.71 -9.58
N THR A 37 -11.44 8.90 -9.04
CA THR A 37 -10.31 9.12 -8.13
C THR A 37 -10.53 8.26 -6.89
N PRO A 38 -9.60 7.34 -6.55
CA PRO A 38 -9.75 6.48 -5.40
C PRO A 38 -9.77 7.32 -4.12
N LYS A 39 -10.77 7.08 -3.26
CA LYS A 39 -10.96 7.82 -2.01
C LYS A 39 -10.19 7.14 -0.87
N PRO A 40 -9.50 7.90 -0.01
CA PRO A 40 -8.92 7.36 1.21
C PRO A 40 -9.99 6.82 2.16
N VAL A 41 -9.75 5.65 2.73
CA VAL A 41 -10.59 5.02 3.75
C VAL A 41 -9.80 4.98 5.05
N ALA A 42 -10.38 5.48 6.15
CA ALA A 42 -9.73 5.41 7.45
C ALA A 42 -9.62 3.95 7.92
N PHE A 43 -8.55 3.64 8.66
CA PHE A 43 -8.50 2.38 9.38
C PHE A 43 -9.41 2.42 10.60
N LYS A 44 -9.97 1.26 10.96
CA LYS A 44 -10.72 1.08 12.20
C LYS A 44 -9.72 0.85 13.34
N LEU A 45 -9.86 1.57 14.45
CA LEU A 45 -9.11 1.28 15.67
C LEU A 45 -9.62 -0.06 16.27
N ILE A 46 -8.71 -1.00 16.51
CA ILE A 46 -9.04 -2.31 17.10
C ILE A 46 -8.50 -2.49 18.52
N SER A 47 -7.43 -1.78 18.90
CA SER A 47 -6.94 -1.75 20.28
C SER A 47 -6.12 -0.50 20.58
N GLY A 48 -6.05 -0.12 21.87
CA GLY A 48 -5.34 1.08 22.33
C GLY A 48 -6.15 2.36 22.10
N ASN A 49 -5.48 3.50 22.01
CA ASN A 49 -6.10 4.78 21.63
C ASN A 49 -5.07 5.74 21.01
N THR A 50 -5.52 6.72 20.23
CA THR A 50 -4.63 7.70 19.54
C THR A 50 -3.91 8.66 20.49
N SER A 51 -4.31 8.74 21.75
CA SER A 51 -3.70 9.56 22.81
C SER A 51 -2.79 8.74 23.74
N SER A 52 -2.52 7.48 23.40
CA SER A 52 -1.66 6.58 24.17
C SER A 52 -0.38 6.28 23.41
N ASP A 53 0.55 5.58 24.07
CA ASP A 53 1.81 5.19 23.43
C ASP A 53 1.66 4.03 22.46
N THR A 54 0.50 3.35 22.40
CA THR A 54 0.30 2.22 21.49
C THR A 54 -1.13 2.15 20.96
N ALA A 55 -1.26 1.97 19.65
CA ALA A 55 -2.54 1.69 19.01
C ALA A 55 -2.37 0.71 17.86
N VAL A 56 -3.43 -0.08 17.64
CA VAL A 56 -3.51 -1.01 16.51
C VAL A 56 -4.78 -0.71 15.74
N PHE A 57 -4.61 -0.59 14.43
CA PHE A 57 -5.65 -0.27 13.48
C PHE A 57 -5.77 -1.37 12.43
N GLU A 58 -6.96 -1.58 11.88
CA GLU A 58 -7.21 -2.56 10.84
C GLU A 58 -8.06 -1.99 9.71
N GLN A 59 -7.73 -2.34 8.47
CA GLN A 59 -8.56 -2.14 7.31
C GLN A 59 -8.25 -3.16 6.21
N ALA A 60 -9.29 -3.73 5.60
CA ALA A 60 -9.17 -4.66 4.47
C ALA A 60 -8.14 -5.80 4.69
N GLY A 61 -8.08 -6.36 5.91
CA GLY A 61 -7.13 -7.42 6.29
C GLY A 61 -5.67 -6.96 6.42
N ILE A 62 -5.43 -5.66 6.38
CA ILE A 62 -4.15 -5.01 6.71
C ILE A 62 -4.26 -4.43 8.11
N THR A 63 -3.28 -4.74 8.95
CA THR A 63 -3.17 -4.22 10.30
C THR A 63 -1.99 -3.26 10.38
N ALA A 64 -2.18 -2.10 11.00
CA ALA A 64 -1.13 -1.13 11.29
C ALA A 64 -1.01 -0.96 12.81
N GLY A 65 0.11 -1.39 13.39
CA GLY A 65 0.47 -1.17 14.78
C GLY A 65 1.44 0.00 14.91
N ILE A 66 1.19 0.89 15.85
CA ILE A 66 2.01 2.07 16.11
C ILE A 66 2.37 2.08 17.60
N ILE A 67 3.66 2.25 17.89
CA ILE A 67 4.20 2.28 19.25
C ILE A 67 5.13 3.48 19.37
N ASN A 68 4.85 4.40 20.27
CA ASN A 68 5.79 5.40 20.74
C ASN A 68 6.60 4.80 21.89
N THR A 69 7.93 4.97 21.84
CA THR A 69 8.83 4.57 22.90
C THR A 69 9.33 5.82 23.63
N GLY A 70 9.56 5.71 24.94
CA GLY A 70 9.89 6.86 25.82
C GLY A 70 11.18 7.62 25.49
N ASN A 71 11.96 7.16 24.51
CA ASN A 71 13.13 7.85 23.96
C ASN A 71 12.79 8.76 22.76
N GLY A 72 11.53 9.10 22.54
CA GLY A 72 11.10 9.94 21.42
C GLY A 72 11.16 9.23 20.07
N MET A 73 11.07 7.91 20.05
CA MET A 73 11.00 7.12 18.81
C MET A 73 9.59 6.57 18.61
N GLN A 74 9.18 6.43 17.36
CA GLN A 74 7.93 5.79 16.97
C GLN A 74 8.24 4.64 16.02
N THR A 75 7.69 3.48 16.33
CA THR A 75 7.76 2.27 15.52
C THR A 75 6.40 1.98 14.91
N ILE A 76 6.41 1.65 13.61
CA ILE A 76 5.23 1.34 12.82
C ILE A 76 5.42 -0.04 12.20
N HIS A 77 4.48 -0.93 12.47
CA HIS A 77 4.42 -2.25 11.89
C HIS A 77 3.18 -2.37 11.02
N ILE A 78 3.34 -2.84 9.78
CA ILE A 78 2.21 -3.16 8.91
C ILE A 78 2.25 -4.65 8.62
N THR A 79 1.14 -5.33 8.86
CA THR A 79 0.97 -6.76 8.57
C THR A 79 -0.22 -6.98 7.66
N GLN A 80 -0.19 -8.03 6.86
CA GLN A 80 -1.32 -8.50 6.07
C GLN A 80 -1.37 -10.02 6.18
N GLN A 81 -2.52 -10.57 6.58
CA GLN A 81 -2.72 -12.02 6.75
C GLN A 81 -1.62 -12.67 7.61
N GLY A 82 -1.24 -12.02 8.71
CA GLY A 82 -0.18 -12.49 9.62
C GLY A 82 1.26 -12.30 9.11
N LYS A 83 1.47 -11.85 7.87
CA LYS A 83 2.82 -11.56 7.34
C LYS A 83 3.19 -10.11 7.58
N ARG A 84 4.38 -9.86 8.14
CA ARG A 84 4.92 -8.51 8.32
C ARG A 84 5.40 -7.94 6.98
N LEU A 85 4.81 -6.82 6.56
CA LEU A 85 5.12 -6.09 5.33
C LEU A 85 6.08 -4.94 5.57
N ILE A 86 5.95 -4.24 6.70
CA ILE A 86 6.77 -3.09 7.10
C ILE A 86 7.20 -3.22 8.56
N ASN A 87 8.43 -2.78 8.82
CA ASN A 87 8.91 -2.41 10.14
C ASN A 87 9.67 -1.08 9.99
N TYR A 88 9.07 0.03 10.40
CA TYR A 88 9.60 1.37 10.20
C TYR A 88 9.74 2.09 11.53
N MET A 89 10.92 2.68 11.76
CA MET A 89 11.21 3.48 12.94
C MET A 89 11.51 4.91 12.53
N ARG A 90 11.01 5.88 13.29
CA ARG A 90 11.27 7.30 13.09
C ARG A 90 11.37 8.03 14.43
N ALA A 91 12.02 9.19 14.43
CA ALA A 91 11.92 10.12 15.55
C ALA A 91 10.51 10.73 15.61
N VAL A 92 10.07 11.03 16.84
CA VAL A 92 8.89 11.82 17.16
C VAL A 92 9.38 13.23 17.48
N ASP A 93 9.09 14.17 16.58
CA ASP A 93 9.64 15.53 16.65
C ASP A 93 8.88 16.45 17.64
N SER A 94 7.98 15.91 18.47
CA SER A 94 7.04 16.70 19.29
C SER A 94 6.88 16.19 20.71
N ALA A 95 6.65 17.12 21.64
CA ALA A 95 6.30 16.86 23.04
C ALA A 95 4.85 16.32 23.20
N THR A 96 4.01 16.44 22.18
CA THR A 96 2.65 15.86 22.16
C THR A 96 2.65 14.50 21.47
N THR A 97 2.46 13.43 22.26
CA THR A 97 2.65 12.01 21.90
C THR A 97 1.53 11.40 21.05
N GLY A 98 0.70 12.19 20.37
CA GLY A 98 -0.43 11.68 19.60
C GLY A 98 0.00 10.72 18.48
N LEU A 99 -0.64 9.55 18.42
CA LEU A 99 -0.36 8.57 17.37
C LEU A 99 -1.04 8.98 16.04
N PRO A 100 -0.33 8.94 14.90
CA PRO A 100 -0.93 9.24 13.61
C PRO A 100 -1.98 8.18 13.26
N THR A 101 -3.10 8.62 12.66
CA THR A 101 -4.14 7.69 12.21
C THR A 101 -3.87 7.27 10.76
N PRO A 102 -3.79 5.96 10.47
CA PRO A 102 -3.57 5.49 9.11
C PRO A 102 -4.84 5.58 8.25
N THR A 103 -4.61 5.77 6.96
CA THR A 103 -5.62 5.73 5.89
C THR A 103 -5.16 4.79 4.79
N LEU A 104 -6.11 4.14 4.13
CA LEU A 104 -5.89 3.20 3.05
C LEU A 104 -6.40 3.79 1.73
N VAL A 105 -5.58 3.79 0.70
CA VAL A 105 -5.99 4.11 -0.67
C VAL A 105 -5.68 2.91 -1.55
N ILE A 106 -6.69 2.34 -2.19
CA ILE A 106 -6.53 1.25 -3.15
C ILE A 106 -6.74 1.83 -4.55
N THR A 107 -5.74 1.69 -5.42
CA THR A 107 -5.76 2.19 -6.80
C THR A 107 -5.39 1.07 -7.76
N GLY A 108 -6.39 0.42 -8.35
CA GLY A 108 -6.16 -0.76 -9.18
C GLY A 108 -5.53 -1.89 -8.35
N THR A 109 -4.31 -2.30 -8.69
CA THR A 109 -3.55 -3.34 -7.97
C THR A 109 -2.64 -2.80 -6.87
N ASP A 110 -2.47 -1.47 -6.80
CA ASP A 110 -1.62 -0.83 -5.82
C ASP A 110 -2.43 -0.50 -4.57
N THR A 111 -1.86 -0.82 -3.40
CA THR A 111 -2.42 -0.44 -2.10
C THR A 111 -1.47 0.53 -1.41
N LEU A 112 -1.97 1.65 -0.90
CA LEU A 112 -1.18 2.66 -0.19
C LEU A 112 -1.72 2.80 1.23
N VAL A 113 -0.83 2.67 2.22
CA VAL A 113 -1.11 2.99 3.62
C VAL A 113 -0.44 4.32 3.95
N SER A 114 -1.23 5.34 4.23
CA SER A 114 -0.75 6.69 4.49
C SER A 114 -1.02 7.09 5.93
N PHE A 115 -0.02 7.72 6.56
CA PHE A 115 -0.11 8.24 7.91
C PHE A 115 -0.12 9.75 7.85
N ASN A 116 -1.23 10.34 8.29
CA ASN A 116 -1.31 11.77 8.50
C ASN A 116 -0.91 12.06 9.95
N SER A 117 0.27 12.65 10.13
CA SER A 117 0.70 13.16 11.43
C SER A 117 0.37 14.65 11.47
N GLN A 118 -0.23 15.12 12.56
CA GLN A 118 -0.52 16.55 12.72
C GLN A 118 0.75 17.41 12.80
N GLN A 119 1.91 16.81 13.08
CA GLN A 119 3.15 17.53 13.34
C GLN A 119 4.26 17.22 12.32
N ALA A 120 4.18 16.10 11.63
CA ALA A 120 5.18 15.67 10.66
C ALA A 120 4.60 15.53 9.26
N ASN A 121 5.44 15.79 8.26
CA ASN A 121 5.18 15.46 6.86
C ASN A 121 4.46 14.11 6.76
N SER A 122 3.34 14.10 6.05
CA SER A 122 2.62 12.85 5.77
C SER A 122 3.59 11.87 5.13
N PHE A 123 3.52 10.61 5.53
CA PHE A 123 4.36 9.56 4.96
C PHE A 123 3.50 8.36 4.61
N SER A 124 3.91 7.63 3.58
CA SER A 124 3.10 6.55 3.05
C SER A 124 3.93 5.32 2.71
N PHE A 125 3.30 4.16 2.72
CA PHE A 125 3.88 2.90 2.28
C PHE A 125 3.02 2.30 1.18
N LYS A 126 3.64 2.05 0.03
CA LYS A 126 3.03 1.32 -1.07
C LYS A 126 3.21 -0.17 -0.82
N ILE A 127 2.12 -0.91 -0.73
CA ILE A 127 2.10 -2.37 -0.65
C ILE A 127 1.97 -2.93 -2.07
N LYS A 128 2.98 -3.68 -2.49
CA LYS A 128 3.01 -4.39 -3.78
C LYS A 128 3.72 -5.73 -3.60
N ASN A 129 3.20 -6.80 -4.19
CA ASN A 129 3.79 -8.14 -4.13
C ASN A 129 4.09 -8.61 -2.69
N ASN A 130 3.16 -8.37 -1.76
CA ASN A 130 3.31 -8.71 -0.35
C ASN A 130 4.56 -8.09 0.31
N ARG A 131 4.95 -6.89 -0.13
CA ARG A 131 6.03 -6.08 0.44
C ARG A 131 5.58 -4.63 0.54
N GLY A 132 5.91 -3.96 1.63
CA GLY A 132 5.72 -2.52 1.74
C GLY A 132 6.98 -1.76 1.29
N ILE A 133 6.77 -0.64 0.60
CA ILE A 133 7.82 0.25 0.10
C ILE A 133 7.52 1.66 0.62
N TYR A 134 8.46 2.26 1.34
CA TYR A 134 8.33 3.63 1.83
C TYR A 134 8.27 4.62 0.65
N MET A 135 7.32 5.56 0.72
CA MET A 135 7.17 6.66 -0.22
C MET A 135 7.36 7.98 0.53
N LYS A 136 8.40 8.73 0.15
CA LYS A 136 8.61 10.10 0.63
C LYS A 136 7.54 10.99 0.00
N SER A 137 6.74 11.69 0.80
CA SER A 137 5.83 12.72 0.29
C SER A 137 6.65 13.94 -0.16
N THR A 138 6.50 14.36 -1.41
CA THR A 138 7.15 15.53 -2.03
C THR A 138 6.49 16.86 -1.67
N HIS A 139 5.73 16.95 -0.56
CA HIS A 139 5.08 18.19 -0.13
C HIS A 139 5.98 19.13 0.69
N GLN A 140 7.28 19.10 0.44
CA GLN A 140 8.15 20.23 0.73
C GLN A 140 8.63 20.76 -0.63
N ALA A 141 8.09 21.90 -1.05
CA ALA A 141 8.80 22.71 -2.02
C ALA A 141 10.17 23.00 -1.39
N ASP A 142 11.21 22.39 -1.96
CA ASP A 142 12.59 22.65 -1.58
C ASP A 142 12.83 24.15 -1.77
N SER A 143 12.63 24.89 -0.68
CA SER A 143 13.06 26.27 -0.55
C SER A 143 14.56 26.21 -0.36
N ILE A 144 15.29 25.81 -1.42
CA ILE A 144 16.74 25.94 -1.48
C ILE A 144 16.98 27.45 -1.45
N LYS A 145 17.16 28.00 -0.25
CA LYS A 145 17.85 29.27 -0.09
C LYS A 145 19.24 29.05 -0.67
N LYS A 146 19.45 29.46 -1.92
CA LYS A 146 20.79 29.66 -2.46
C LYS A 146 21.52 30.55 -1.45
N ALA A 147 22.67 30.08 -0.96
CA ALA A 147 23.57 30.94 -0.21
C ALA A 147 23.93 32.15 -1.10
N PRO A 148 24.07 33.35 -0.52
CA PRO A 148 24.53 34.51 -1.29
C PRO A 148 25.90 34.17 -1.90
N SER A 149 26.03 34.40 -3.20
CA SER A 149 27.33 34.39 -3.86
C SER A 149 28.17 35.54 -3.29
N PHE A 150 29.34 35.22 -2.75
CA PHE A 150 30.38 36.20 -2.44
C PHE A 150 30.95 36.79 -3.74
#